data_AF-A0A5N6YW15-F1
#
_entry.id   AF-A0A5N6YW15-F1
#
_cell.length_a   1.000
_cell.length_b   1.000
_cell.length_c   1.000
_cell.angle_alpha   90.00
_cell.angle_beta   90.00
_cell.angle_gamma   90.00
#
_symmetry.space_group_name_H-M   'P 1'
#
loop_
_entity.id
_entity.type
_entity.pdbx_description
1 polymer ?
#
loop_
_entity_poly.entity_id
_entity_poly.type
_entity_poly.pdbx_seq_one_letter_code
_entity_poly.pdbx_strand_id
1 'polypeptide(L)'
;MSLHSTVRDYSYENGRRYHAYRNGQYPMPNDEEEQDRLAFMHHLFKLLLGGHLYRAPMDQTQMPERILDVGTGTGIWALEIAEDFPDAEIVGTDLSPIQPTWAPPNCTFLVDDAESEWAFSPSEAFDYIHVRSLGGGISDWQRFLEQAFEHVKPGGWVEIQEYETWIRSDDGTGEQAKMLMDWQYKIDEASRGFGRHMNVAPHLAQWMEDVGFRNVQDDVYKAPVGSWPKSSRLKEIGRVGKVTLYEAVEPYTLALFTRVLGYSPEDAREYVDKVRAELLDGSHHIYVLYHYVYGRRPLEG
;
A
#
# COMPACT_ATOMS: atom_id res chain seq x y z
N MET A 1 5.73 20.84 -26.12
CA MET A 1 6.07 19.44 -25.80
C MET A 1 4.91 18.88 -25.00
N SER A 2 4.33 17.75 -25.41
CA SER A 2 3.12 17.20 -24.81
C SER A 2 3.46 16.51 -23.48
N LEU A 3 2.69 16.81 -22.42
CA LEU A 3 2.76 16.14 -21.11
C LEU A 3 2.75 14.61 -21.24
N HIS A 4 2.05 14.06 -22.24
CA HIS A 4 2.01 12.61 -22.49
C HIS A 4 3.35 11.97 -22.85
N SER A 5 4.32 12.73 -23.38
CA SER A 5 5.62 12.16 -23.80
C SER A 5 6.55 11.88 -22.62
N THR A 6 6.53 12.72 -21.58
CA THR A 6 7.41 12.61 -20.41
C THR A 6 6.90 11.66 -19.32
N VAL A 7 5.61 11.28 -19.34
CA VAL A 7 5.03 10.31 -18.39
C VAL A 7 5.48 8.87 -18.67
N ARG A 8 5.85 8.56 -19.93
CA ARG A 8 6.34 7.23 -20.33
C ARG A 8 7.86 7.10 -20.27
N ASP A 9 8.57 8.18 -19.97
CA ASP A 9 9.99 8.09 -19.72
C ASP A 9 10.20 7.35 -18.38
N TYR A 10 11.27 6.58 -18.30
CA TYR A 10 11.65 5.87 -17.07
C TYR A 10 13.03 6.35 -16.64
N SER A 11 13.22 6.51 -15.33
CA SER A 11 14.55 6.73 -14.75
C SER A 11 15.10 5.40 -14.25
N TYR A 12 16.41 5.21 -14.32
CA TYR A 12 17.07 4.01 -13.80
C TYR A 12 18.09 4.43 -12.74
N GLU A 13 18.01 3.83 -11.56
CA GLU A 13 18.94 4.04 -10.46
C GLU A 13 19.24 2.69 -9.81
N ASN A 14 20.50 2.43 -9.46
CA ASN A 14 20.92 1.21 -8.76
C ASN A 14 20.51 -0.13 -9.43
N GLY A 15 20.21 -0.12 -10.73
CA GLY A 15 19.76 -1.30 -11.49
C GLY A 15 18.23 -1.50 -11.52
N ARG A 16 17.47 -0.65 -10.84
CA ARG A 16 16.00 -0.68 -10.79
C ARG A 16 15.40 0.43 -11.64
N ARG A 17 14.17 0.23 -12.11
CA ARG A 17 13.42 1.23 -12.88
C ARG A 17 12.53 2.04 -11.95
N TYR A 18 12.57 3.36 -12.08
CA TYR A 18 11.79 4.33 -11.29
C TYR A 18 10.99 5.27 -12.22
N HIS A 19 10.05 5.99 -11.62
CA HIS A 19 9.18 6.96 -12.31
C HIS A 19 9.98 8.15 -12.87
N ALA A 20 9.70 8.58 -14.12
CA ALA A 20 10.24 9.85 -14.62
C ALA A 20 9.28 11.04 -14.38
N TYR A 21 7.97 10.80 -14.29
CA TYR A 21 7.03 11.83 -13.85
C TYR A 21 7.22 12.08 -12.35
N ARG A 22 7.47 13.35 -11.96
CA ARG A 22 7.91 13.75 -10.60
C ARG A 22 9.13 12.95 -10.11
N ASN A 23 10.11 12.76 -11.00
CA ASN A 23 11.35 12.00 -10.73
C ASN A 23 11.96 12.35 -9.36
N GLY A 24 12.29 11.30 -8.60
CA GLY A 24 12.91 11.41 -7.28
C GLY A 24 11.95 11.70 -6.13
N GLN A 25 10.65 11.89 -6.37
CA GLN A 25 9.67 12.09 -5.29
C GLN A 25 9.08 10.79 -4.73
N TYR A 26 9.03 9.71 -5.52
CA TYR A 26 8.60 8.40 -5.06
C TYR A 26 9.81 7.47 -4.94
N PRO A 27 10.06 6.86 -3.77
CA PRO A 27 11.30 6.11 -3.53
C PRO A 27 11.25 4.65 -3.98
N MET A 28 10.12 4.14 -4.49
CA MET A 28 10.00 2.73 -4.88
C MET A 28 10.12 2.54 -6.40
N PRO A 29 10.66 1.40 -6.85
CA PRO A 29 10.74 1.08 -8.28
C PRO A 29 9.36 0.76 -8.88
N ASN A 30 9.29 0.60 -10.19
CA ASN A 30 8.09 0.20 -10.94
C ASN A 30 8.38 -0.82 -12.07
N ASP A 31 9.49 -1.54 -11.97
CA ASP A 31 9.88 -2.62 -12.88
C ASP A 31 9.02 -3.89 -12.70
N GLU A 32 9.23 -4.89 -13.56
CA GLU A 32 8.48 -6.16 -13.55
C GLU A 32 8.64 -6.91 -12.21
N GLU A 33 9.84 -6.88 -11.61
CA GLU A 33 10.07 -7.47 -10.28
C GLU A 33 9.17 -6.83 -9.21
N GLU A 34 9.00 -5.51 -9.26
CA GLU A 34 8.09 -4.82 -8.33
C GLU A 34 6.63 -5.17 -8.59
N GLN A 35 6.22 -5.36 -9.85
CA GLN A 35 4.85 -5.77 -10.18
C GLN A 35 4.54 -7.17 -9.64
N ASP A 36 5.50 -8.11 -9.71
CA ASP A 36 5.38 -9.43 -9.09
C ASP A 36 5.27 -9.32 -7.57
N ARG A 37 6.06 -8.45 -6.93
CA ARG A 37 5.96 -8.15 -5.50
C ARG A 37 4.56 -7.64 -5.12
N LEU A 38 3.99 -6.72 -5.91
CA LEU A 38 2.64 -6.20 -5.70
C LEU A 38 1.57 -7.29 -5.82
N ALA A 39 1.75 -8.28 -6.70
CA ALA A 39 0.85 -9.42 -6.81
C ALA A 39 0.89 -10.31 -5.55
N PHE A 40 2.07 -10.61 -5.00
CA PHE A 40 2.19 -11.33 -3.72
C PHE A 40 1.55 -10.56 -2.57
N MET A 41 1.78 -9.24 -2.51
CA MET A 41 1.18 -8.36 -1.52
C MET A 41 -0.36 -8.40 -1.61
N HIS A 42 -0.93 -8.26 -2.81
CA HIS A 42 -2.37 -8.36 -3.02
C HIS A 42 -2.92 -9.72 -2.54
N HIS A 43 -2.25 -10.82 -2.87
CA HIS A 43 -2.65 -12.15 -2.39
C HIS A 43 -2.62 -12.24 -0.86
N LEU A 44 -1.61 -11.66 -0.20
CA LEU A 44 -1.51 -11.62 1.26
C LEU A 44 -2.68 -10.87 1.90
N PHE A 45 -3.03 -9.68 1.41
CA PHE A 45 -4.19 -8.92 1.88
C PHE A 45 -5.48 -9.77 1.79
N LYS A 46 -5.73 -10.41 0.63
CA LYS A 46 -6.88 -11.30 0.47
C LYS A 46 -6.87 -12.48 1.44
N LEU A 47 -5.73 -13.15 1.64
CA LEU A 47 -5.62 -14.29 2.57
C LEU A 47 -5.96 -13.88 4.02
N LEU A 48 -5.54 -12.68 4.44
CA LEU A 48 -5.86 -12.15 5.77
C LEU A 48 -7.36 -11.96 5.95
N LEU A 49 -8.06 -11.53 4.91
CA LEU A 49 -9.52 -11.39 4.89
C LEU A 49 -10.29 -12.67 4.54
N GLY A 50 -9.61 -13.77 4.26
CA GLY A 50 -10.27 -15.02 3.86
C GLY A 50 -10.86 -14.99 2.45
N GLY A 51 -10.31 -14.15 1.56
CA GLY A 51 -10.67 -14.04 0.16
C GLY A 51 -11.38 -12.74 -0.22
N HIS A 52 -11.93 -12.02 0.77
CA HIS A 52 -12.58 -10.72 0.55
C HIS A 52 -11.58 -9.61 0.19
N LEU A 53 -12.07 -8.56 -0.45
CA LEU A 53 -11.28 -7.43 -0.96
C LEU A 53 -11.37 -6.15 -0.14
N TYR A 54 -12.39 -6.05 0.71
CA TYR A 54 -12.72 -4.87 1.51
C TYR A 54 -13.34 -5.28 2.85
N ARG A 55 -13.38 -4.34 3.79
CA ARG A 55 -13.99 -4.49 5.11
C ARG A 55 -15.14 -3.54 5.36
N ALA A 56 -15.11 -2.36 4.74
CA ALA A 56 -16.18 -1.38 4.85
C ALA A 56 -17.51 -2.01 4.40
N PRO A 57 -18.62 -1.80 5.13
CA PRO A 57 -19.92 -2.36 4.79
C PRO A 57 -20.60 -1.56 3.65
N MET A 58 -19.88 -1.35 2.55
CA MET A 58 -20.31 -0.52 1.43
C MET A 58 -21.48 -1.11 0.65
N ASP A 59 -21.68 -2.43 0.73
CA ASP A 59 -22.67 -3.21 0.01
C ASP A 59 -23.88 -3.62 0.88
N GLN A 60 -23.87 -3.29 2.17
CA GLN A 60 -24.92 -3.77 3.08
C GLN A 60 -26.21 -2.96 3.02
N THR A 61 -26.14 -1.70 2.59
CA THR A 61 -27.29 -0.78 2.58
C THR A 61 -27.74 -0.42 1.18
N GLN A 62 -26.79 -0.11 0.29
CA GLN A 62 -27.02 0.19 -1.12
C GLN A 62 -25.81 -0.36 -1.89
N MET A 63 -26.02 -0.90 -3.09
CA MET A 63 -24.90 -1.27 -3.94
C MET A 63 -24.15 -0.02 -4.40
N PRO A 64 -22.80 0.01 -4.32
CA PRO A 64 -22.03 1.14 -4.82
C PRO A 64 -22.23 1.28 -6.33
N GLU A 65 -22.41 2.51 -6.81
CA GLU A 65 -22.51 2.81 -8.24
C GLU A 65 -21.15 3.25 -8.80
N ARG A 66 -20.31 3.87 -7.96
CA ARG A 66 -18.99 4.37 -8.35
C ARG A 66 -17.95 4.10 -7.27
N ILE A 67 -16.83 3.48 -7.66
CA ILE A 67 -15.73 3.11 -6.77
C ILE A 67 -14.41 3.67 -7.30
N LEU A 68 -13.62 4.28 -6.42
CA LEU A 68 -12.27 4.75 -6.71
C LEU A 68 -11.22 3.85 -6.01
N ASP A 69 -10.21 3.40 -6.75
CA ASP A 69 -9.00 2.76 -6.22
C ASP A 69 -7.80 3.70 -6.42
N VAL A 70 -7.35 4.35 -5.35
CA VAL A 70 -6.26 5.33 -5.39
C VAL A 70 -4.92 4.64 -5.17
N GLY A 71 -3.98 4.86 -6.08
CA GLY A 71 -2.70 4.15 -6.07
C GLY A 71 -2.88 2.69 -6.48
N THR A 72 -3.63 2.47 -7.56
CA THR A 72 -4.07 1.14 -8.00
C THR A 72 -2.91 0.20 -8.38
N GLY A 73 -1.71 0.74 -8.62
CA GLY A 73 -0.52 -0.03 -8.97
C GLY A 73 -0.77 -0.82 -10.26
N THR A 74 -0.68 -2.14 -10.19
CA THR A 74 -0.96 -3.04 -11.32
C THR A 74 -2.44 -3.11 -11.69
N GLY A 75 -3.35 -2.54 -10.90
CA GLY A 75 -4.80 -2.59 -11.15
C GLY A 75 -5.48 -3.86 -10.65
N ILE A 76 -4.76 -4.82 -10.06
CA ILE A 76 -5.31 -6.14 -9.72
C ILE A 76 -6.53 -6.03 -8.80
N TRP A 77 -6.51 -5.16 -7.80
CA TRP A 77 -7.67 -4.98 -6.91
C TRP A 77 -8.87 -4.39 -7.64
N ALA A 78 -8.66 -3.32 -8.43
CA ALA A 78 -9.73 -2.70 -9.21
C ALA A 78 -10.36 -3.66 -10.23
N LEU A 79 -9.56 -4.55 -10.84
CA LEU A 79 -10.05 -5.56 -11.76
C LEU A 79 -10.94 -6.59 -11.07
N GLU A 80 -10.52 -7.12 -9.92
CA GLU A 80 -11.35 -8.09 -9.18
C GLU A 80 -12.62 -7.44 -8.61
N ILE A 81 -12.55 -6.19 -8.15
CA ILE A 81 -13.74 -5.44 -7.73
C ILE A 81 -14.71 -5.19 -8.89
N ALA A 82 -14.20 -4.95 -10.10
CA ALA A 82 -15.04 -4.81 -11.29
C ALA A 82 -15.80 -6.11 -11.63
N GLU A 83 -15.24 -7.28 -11.27
CA GLU A 83 -15.92 -8.58 -11.38
C GLU A 83 -16.99 -8.77 -10.29
N ASP A 84 -16.69 -8.38 -9.05
CA ASP A 84 -17.63 -8.47 -7.92
C ASP A 84 -18.82 -7.50 -8.08
N PHE A 85 -18.61 -6.34 -8.71
CA PHE A 85 -19.60 -5.28 -8.92
C PHE A 85 -19.73 -4.89 -10.40
N PRO A 86 -20.34 -5.74 -11.25
CA PRO A 86 -20.40 -5.53 -12.70
C PRO A 86 -21.23 -4.29 -13.12
N ASP A 87 -22.11 -3.81 -12.25
CA ASP A 87 -22.96 -2.64 -12.48
C ASP A 87 -22.32 -1.33 -11.94
N ALA A 88 -21.22 -1.41 -11.19
CA ALA A 88 -20.51 -0.25 -10.67
C ALA A 88 -19.42 0.22 -11.65
N GLU A 89 -19.24 1.54 -11.76
CA GLU A 89 -18.08 2.13 -12.43
C GLU A 89 -16.88 2.10 -11.48
N ILE A 90 -15.82 1.42 -11.90
CA ILE A 90 -14.56 1.32 -11.17
C ILE A 90 -13.52 2.22 -11.84
N VAL A 91 -12.95 3.13 -11.07
CA VAL A 91 -11.89 4.03 -11.51
C VAL A 91 -10.63 3.71 -10.71
N GLY A 92 -9.55 3.32 -11.38
CA GLY A 92 -8.23 3.17 -10.75
C GLY A 92 -7.32 4.32 -11.13
N THR A 93 -6.67 4.96 -10.15
CA THR A 93 -5.68 6.02 -10.42
C THR A 93 -4.30 5.59 -9.96
N ASP A 94 -3.27 5.88 -10.75
CA ASP A 94 -1.88 5.66 -10.35
C ASP A 94 -0.95 6.68 -11.01
N LEU A 95 0.18 6.95 -10.38
CA LEU A 95 1.23 7.81 -10.94
C LEU A 95 1.81 7.20 -12.24
N SER A 96 1.73 5.89 -12.40
CA SER A 96 2.32 5.15 -13.52
C SER A 96 1.29 4.40 -14.34
N PRO A 97 1.43 4.42 -15.68
CA PRO A 97 0.64 3.57 -16.57
C PRO A 97 1.22 2.14 -16.63
N ILE A 98 1.14 1.37 -15.55
CA ILE A 98 1.62 -0.03 -15.47
C ILE A 98 0.47 -1.06 -15.44
N GLN A 99 -0.75 -0.61 -15.70
CA GLN A 99 -1.94 -1.46 -15.70
C GLN A 99 -2.07 -2.25 -17.02
N PRO A 100 -2.81 -3.37 -17.02
CA PRO A 100 -3.03 -4.16 -18.23
C PRO A 100 -3.66 -3.35 -19.36
N THR A 101 -3.34 -3.73 -20.60
CA THR A 101 -3.94 -3.10 -21.80
C THR A 101 -5.43 -3.43 -21.96
N TRP A 102 -5.91 -4.44 -21.26
CA TRP A 102 -7.31 -4.86 -21.25
C TRP A 102 -7.89 -4.67 -19.85
N ALA A 103 -9.11 -4.14 -19.78
CA ALA A 103 -9.90 -4.05 -18.56
C ALA A 103 -11.38 -4.37 -18.90
N PRO A 104 -12.17 -4.84 -17.93
CA PRO A 104 -13.62 -4.95 -18.06
C PRO A 104 -14.26 -3.61 -18.49
N PRO A 105 -15.43 -3.63 -19.17
CA PRO A 105 -16.08 -2.41 -19.65
C PRO A 105 -16.42 -1.39 -18.54
N ASN A 106 -16.54 -1.84 -17.30
CA ASN A 106 -16.84 -1.03 -16.13
C ASN A 106 -15.60 -0.61 -15.34
N CYS A 107 -14.38 -0.88 -15.82
CA CYS A 107 -13.13 -0.54 -15.14
C CYS A 107 -12.25 0.36 -16.03
N THR A 108 -11.87 1.54 -15.52
CA THR A 108 -11.03 2.51 -16.24
C THR A 108 -9.82 2.90 -15.39
N PHE A 109 -8.65 2.98 -16.02
CA PHE A 109 -7.41 3.43 -15.39
C PHE A 109 -6.99 4.81 -15.87
N LEU A 110 -6.64 5.69 -14.92
CA LEU A 110 -6.19 7.05 -15.17
C LEU A 110 -4.80 7.24 -14.59
N VAL A 111 -3.92 7.92 -15.34
CA VAL A 111 -2.64 8.36 -14.78
C VAL A 111 -2.87 9.66 -14.02
N ASP A 112 -2.79 9.59 -12.70
CA ASP A 112 -3.02 10.73 -11.82
C ASP A 112 -2.17 10.61 -10.54
N ASP A 113 -1.80 11.74 -9.98
CA ASP A 113 -1.04 11.79 -8.73
C ASP A 113 -1.99 12.04 -7.57
N ALA A 114 -2.05 11.08 -6.65
CA ALA A 114 -2.89 11.08 -5.46
C ALA A 114 -2.77 12.34 -4.58
N GLU A 115 -1.63 13.06 -4.61
CA GLU A 115 -1.40 14.29 -3.86
C GLU A 115 -1.77 15.57 -4.62
N SER A 116 -2.04 15.46 -5.92
CA SER A 116 -2.60 16.57 -6.70
C SER A 116 -4.07 16.77 -6.37
N GLU A 117 -4.61 17.91 -6.78
CA GLU A 117 -6.06 18.14 -6.71
C GLU A 117 -6.77 17.12 -7.59
N TRP A 118 -7.68 16.35 -7.01
CA TRP A 118 -8.41 15.31 -7.73
C TRP A 118 -9.37 15.96 -8.73
N ALA A 119 -9.29 15.54 -10.00
CA ALA A 119 -10.01 16.18 -11.10
C ALA A 119 -11.49 15.78 -11.22
N PHE A 120 -12.10 15.26 -10.16
CA PHE A 120 -13.49 14.80 -10.16
C PHE A 120 -14.41 15.92 -9.63
N SER A 121 -15.49 16.20 -10.36
CA SER A 121 -16.49 17.16 -9.87
C SER A 121 -17.29 16.61 -8.68
N PRO A 122 -17.98 17.46 -7.88
CA PRO A 122 -18.86 16.96 -6.82
C PRO A 122 -19.97 16.01 -7.31
N SER A 123 -20.44 16.17 -8.56
CA SER A 123 -21.39 15.24 -9.19
C SER A 123 -20.80 13.87 -9.53
N GLU A 124 -19.46 13.76 -9.52
CA GLU A 124 -18.69 12.57 -9.80
C GLU A 124 -18.16 11.92 -8.49
N ALA A 125 -18.68 12.32 -7.34
CA ALA A 125 -18.29 11.73 -6.06
C ALA A 125 -18.52 10.20 -6.03
N PHE A 126 -17.71 9.50 -5.24
CA PHE A 126 -17.68 8.04 -5.17
C PHE A 126 -18.50 7.50 -4.00
N ASP A 127 -19.12 6.33 -4.16
CA ASP A 127 -19.77 5.62 -3.05
C ASP A 127 -18.73 4.98 -2.13
N TYR A 128 -17.61 4.56 -2.71
CA TYR A 128 -16.49 3.95 -2.01
C TYR A 128 -15.15 4.40 -2.58
N ILE A 129 -14.20 4.69 -1.69
CA ILE A 129 -12.82 4.99 -2.05
C ILE A 129 -11.91 4.02 -1.31
N HIS A 130 -11.15 3.25 -2.07
CA HIS A 130 -10.16 2.31 -1.58
C HIS A 130 -8.75 2.87 -1.79
N VAL A 131 -7.90 2.63 -0.80
CA VAL A 131 -6.49 2.98 -0.82
C VAL A 131 -5.72 1.82 -0.22
N ARG A 132 -4.60 1.40 -0.82
CA ARG A 132 -3.78 0.34 -0.24
C ARG A 132 -2.29 0.56 -0.41
N SER A 133 -1.55 0.37 0.69
CA SER A 133 -0.08 0.38 0.70
C SER A 133 0.54 1.64 0.10
N LEU A 134 0.03 2.81 0.51
CA LEU A 134 0.54 4.11 0.10
C LEU A 134 1.45 4.78 1.14
N GLY A 135 1.79 4.09 2.24
CA GLY A 135 2.87 4.50 3.14
C GLY A 135 4.17 4.75 2.37
N GLY A 136 4.81 5.90 2.60
CA GLY A 136 5.96 6.35 1.81
C GLY A 136 5.63 6.91 0.41
N GLY A 137 4.38 6.75 -0.05
CA GLY A 137 3.85 7.32 -1.27
C GLY A 137 3.14 8.65 -1.08
N ILE A 138 2.60 8.93 0.10
CA ILE A 138 1.94 10.19 0.47
C ILE A 138 2.81 10.94 1.49
N SER A 139 3.03 12.24 1.27
CA SER A 139 3.79 13.13 2.15
C SER A 139 2.89 13.85 3.14
N ASP A 140 1.68 14.23 2.72
CA ASP A 140 0.68 14.92 3.55
C ASP A 140 -0.61 14.10 3.63
N TRP A 141 -0.67 13.19 4.61
CA TRP A 141 -1.82 12.32 4.83
C TRP A 141 -3.07 13.07 5.27
N GLN A 142 -2.92 14.21 5.98
CA GLN A 142 -4.05 15.02 6.39
C GLN A 142 -4.76 15.57 5.15
N ARG A 143 -4.01 16.24 4.26
CA ARG A 143 -4.55 16.75 3.00
C ARG A 143 -5.12 15.64 2.12
N PHE A 144 -4.44 14.49 2.03
CA PHE A 144 -4.93 13.35 1.27
C PHE A 144 -6.30 12.86 1.76
N LEU A 145 -6.46 12.71 3.08
CA LEU A 145 -7.72 12.29 3.70
C LEU A 145 -8.83 13.35 3.56
N GLU A 146 -8.49 14.64 3.65
CA GLU A 146 -9.43 15.74 3.37
C GLU A 146 -9.97 15.65 1.94
N GLN A 147 -9.10 15.41 0.96
CA GLN A 147 -9.53 15.20 -0.43
C GLN A 147 -10.40 13.95 -0.57
N ALA A 148 -10.03 12.83 0.05
CA ALA A 148 -10.86 11.63 0.03
C ALA A 148 -12.25 11.89 0.66
N PHE A 149 -12.30 12.68 1.73
CA PHE A 149 -13.55 13.08 2.39
C PHE A 149 -14.43 13.95 1.49
N GLU A 150 -13.84 14.89 0.74
CA GLU A 150 -14.59 15.75 -0.19
C GLU A 150 -15.18 14.98 -1.37
N HIS A 151 -14.46 13.96 -1.86
CA HIS A 151 -14.81 13.19 -3.06
C HIS A 151 -15.59 11.91 -2.80
N VAL A 152 -15.76 11.48 -1.55
CA VAL A 152 -16.70 10.41 -1.21
C VAL A 152 -18.09 11.02 -0.96
N LYS A 153 -19.16 10.40 -1.45
CA LYS A 153 -20.54 10.86 -1.23
C LYS A 153 -20.87 10.90 0.27
N PRO A 154 -21.77 11.80 0.72
CA PRO A 154 -22.37 11.69 2.05
C PRO A 154 -22.95 10.29 2.28
N GLY A 155 -22.56 9.62 3.36
CA GLY A 155 -22.93 8.23 3.62
C GLY A 155 -22.09 7.17 2.89
N GLY A 156 -21.16 7.56 2.03
CA GLY A 156 -20.17 6.66 1.41
C GLY A 156 -19.00 6.35 2.35
N TRP A 157 -18.12 5.46 1.91
CA TRP A 157 -17.04 4.89 2.71
C TRP A 157 -15.67 5.16 2.12
N VAL A 158 -14.69 5.41 2.98
CA VAL A 158 -13.27 5.37 2.63
C VAL A 158 -12.64 4.22 3.40
N GLU A 159 -11.84 3.40 2.73
CA GLU A 159 -11.06 2.32 3.36
C GLU A 159 -9.61 2.39 2.93
N ILE A 160 -8.73 2.27 3.91
CA ILE A 160 -7.28 2.28 3.76
C ILE A 160 -6.75 0.97 4.33
N GLN A 161 -6.17 0.16 3.46
CA GLN A 161 -5.51 -1.09 3.81
C GLN A 161 -4.01 -0.85 3.88
N GLU A 162 -3.41 -0.95 5.06
CA GLU A 162 -2.00 -0.63 5.25
C GLU A 162 -1.34 -1.60 6.23
N TYR A 163 -0.03 -1.79 6.13
CA TYR A 163 0.74 -2.58 7.07
C TYR A 163 1.68 -1.71 7.90
N GLU A 164 1.99 -2.15 9.11
CA GLU A 164 3.08 -1.57 9.89
C GLU A 164 4.42 -1.91 9.24
N THR A 165 5.35 -0.96 9.17
CA THR A 165 6.75 -1.29 8.86
C THR A 165 7.47 -1.89 10.06
N TRP A 166 6.83 -1.86 11.23
CA TRP A 166 7.32 -2.54 12.43
C TRP A 166 7.05 -4.04 12.36
N ILE A 167 8.13 -4.79 12.51
CA ILE A 167 8.14 -6.24 12.66
C ILE A 167 8.07 -6.54 14.15
N ARG A 168 7.12 -7.39 14.52
CA ARG A 168 6.82 -7.73 15.91
C ARG A 168 7.09 -9.20 16.19
N SER A 169 7.29 -9.51 17.47
CA SER A 169 7.40 -10.86 17.99
C SER A 169 6.68 -10.94 19.34
N ASP A 170 6.07 -12.08 19.64
CA ASP A 170 5.36 -12.28 20.91
C ASP A 170 6.19 -13.07 21.94
N ASP A 171 7.30 -13.71 21.53
CA ASP A 171 8.06 -14.66 22.37
C ASP A 171 9.55 -14.32 22.55
N GLY A 172 9.98 -13.14 22.08
CA GLY A 172 11.37 -12.68 22.26
C GLY A 172 12.36 -13.22 21.21
N THR A 173 11.90 -14.04 20.26
CA THR A 173 12.79 -14.63 19.24
C THR A 173 13.11 -13.65 18.10
N GLY A 174 12.24 -12.67 17.85
CA GLY A 174 12.44 -11.65 16.82
C GLY A 174 13.58 -10.68 17.14
N GLU A 175 13.85 -10.42 18.42
CA GLU A 175 14.92 -9.54 18.92
C GLU A 175 16.32 -10.11 18.62
N GLN A 176 16.40 -11.41 18.28
CA GLN A 176 17.63 -12.06 17.85
C GLN A 176 17.94 -11.76 16.37
N ALA A 177 16.94 -11.36 15.58
CA ALA A 177 17.10 -10.90 14.20
C ALA A 177 17.60 -9.44 14.19
N LYS A 178 18.86 -9.25 14.57
CA LYS A 178 19.43 -7.92 14.84
C LYS A 178 19.46 -7.04 13.61
N MET A 179 19.79 -7.59 12.44
CA MET A 179 19.82 -6.85 11.19
C MET A 179 18.41 -6.43 10.77
N LEU A 180 17.42 -7.31 10.95
CA LEU A 180 16.03 -7.01 10.65
C LEU A 180 15.45 -5.95 11.59
N MET A 181 15.76 -6.02 12.88
CA MET A 181 15.36 -5.01 13.86
C MET A 181 16.04 -3.67 13.59
N ASP A 182 17.33 -3.64 13.25
CA ASP A 182 18.04 -2.42 12.84
C ASP A 182 17.44 -1.83 11.55
N TRP A 183 17.09 -2.69 10.59
CA TRP A 183 16.53 -2.29 9.30
C TRP A 183 15.22 -1.51 9.44
N GLN A 184 14.26 -2.00 10.22
CA GLN A 184 12.99 -1.28 10.42
C GLN A 184 13.19 0.13 11.02
N TYR A 185 14.15 0.31 11.94
CA TYR A 185 14.45 1.62 12.51
C TYR A 185 15.09 2.55 11.48
N LYS A 186 16.02 2.03 10.67
CA LYS A 186 16.65 2.80 9.59
C LYS A 186 15.67 3.17 8.49
N ILE A 187 14.73 2.30 8.16
CA ILE A 187 13.65 2.61 7.22
C ILE A 187 12.74 3.71 7.78
N ASP A 188 12.35 3.65 9.05
CA ASP A 188 11.55 4.71 9.68
C ASP A 188 12.30 6.04 9.67
N GLU A 189 13.58 6.06 10.09
CA GLU A 189 14.45 7.24 10.06
C GLU A 189 14.57 7.82 8.64
N ALA A 190 14.95 6.98 7.67
CA ALA A 190 15.18 7.41 6.30
C ALA A 190 13.90 7.89 5.62
N SER A 191 12.77 7.22 5.83
CA SER A 191 11.48 7.61 5.24
C SER A 191 11.00 8.96 5.79
N ARG A 192 11.16 9.22 7.09
CA ARG A 192 10.91 10.53 7.69
C ARG A 192 11.87 11.59 7.15
N GLY A 193 13.16 11.28 7.05
CA GLY A 193 14.17 12.19 6.51
C GLY A 193 13.94 12.54 5.04
N PHE A 194 13.34 11.62 4.28
CA PHE A 194 12.90 11.84 2.90
C PHE A 194 11.63 12.70 2.80
N GLY A 195 10.89 12.87 3.89
CA GLY A 195 9.62 13.62 3.93
C GLY A 195 8.41 12.79 3.51
N ARG A 196 8.52 11.46 3.41
CA ARG A 196 7.41 10.54 3.13
C ARG A 196 7.48 9.36 4.09
N HIS A 197 6.81 9.52 5.23
CA HIS A 197 6.85 8.51 6.29
C HIS A 197 6.16 7.21 5.84
N MET A 198 6.81 6.06 6.07
CA MET A 198 6.26 4.76 5.70
C MET A 198 5.38 4.14 6.79
N ASN A 199 5.76 4.25 8.07
CA ASN A 199 5.03 3.61 9.17
C ASN A 199 3.80 4.41 9.60
N VAL A 200 2.78 4.44 8.74
CA VAL A 200 1.58 5.27 8.94
C VAL A 200 0.36 4.51 9.44
N ALA A 201 0.31 3.19 9.23
CA ALA A 201 -0.83 2.33 9.58
C ALA A 201 -1.43 2.62 10.98
N PRO A 202 -0.64 2.70 12.08
CA PRO A 202 -1.19 2.92 13.42
C PRO A 202 -1.88 4.28 13.64
N HIS A 203 -1.69 5.23 12.72
CA HIS A 203 -2.21 6.59 12.84
C HIS A 203 -3.47 6.84 12.01
N LEU A 204 -3.73 5.99 11.00
CA LEU A 204 -4.77 6.21 9.99
C LEU A 204 -6.17 6.39 10.60
N ALA A 205 -6.54 5.56 11.60
CA ALA A 205 -7.85 5.65 12.23
C ALA A 205 -8.08 7.02 12.89
N GLN A 206 -7.10 7.51 13.65
CA GLN A 206 -7.19 8.82 14.28
C GLN A 206 -7.24 9.93 13.24
N TRP A 207 -6.42 9.87 12.20
CA TRP A 207 -6.44 10.88 11.14
C TRP A 207 -7.77 10.92 10.38
N MET A 208 -8.41 9.77 10.15
CA MET A 208 -9.76 9.74 9.58
C MET A 208 -10.79 10.41 10.51
N GLU A 209 -10.74 10.15 11.81
CA GLU A 209 -11.61 10.83 12.77
C GLU A 209 -11.39 12.34 12.79
N ASP A 210 -10.13 12.78 12.74
CA ASP A 210 -9.73 14.19 12.78
C ASP A 210 -10.25 14.97 11.55
N VAL A 211 -10.27 14.34 10.37
CA VAL A 211 -10.86 14.89 9.15
C VAL A 211 -12.40 14.96 9.22
N GLY A 212 -13.02 14.12 10.04
CA GLY A 212 -14.47 14.15 10.28
C GLY A 212 -15.23 12.91 9.81
N PHE A 213 -14.54 11.84 9.43
CA PHE A 213 -15.18 10.54 9.22
C PHE A 213 -15.83 10.04 10.52
N ARG A 214 -16.91 9.26 10.38
CA ARG A 214 -17.66 8.66 11.48
C ARG A 214 -17.68 7.15 11.35
N ASN A 215 -17.99 6.45 12.44
CA ASN A 215 -17.96 4.99 12.52
C ASN A 215 -16.60 4.43 12.05
N VAL A 216 -15.52 5.11 12.40
CA VAL A 216 -14.16 4.67 12.07
C VAL A 216 -13.91 3.35 12.78
N GLN A 217 -13.42 2.36 12.03
CA GLN A 217 -12.98 1.06 12.54
C GLN A 217 -11.56 0.79 12.05
N ASP A 218 -10.82 0.00 12.82
CA ASP A 218 -9.51 -0.51 12.46
C ASP A 218 -9.47 -2.01 12.74
N ASP A 219 -9.73 -2.80 11.70
CA ASP A 219 -9.64 -4.25 11.77
C ASP A 219 -8.16 -4.66 11.64
N VAL A 220 -7.52 -5.01 12.75
CA VAL A 220 -6.09 -5.36 12.78
C VAL A 220 -5.86 -6.87 12.70
N TYR A 221 -5.08 -7.30 11.71
CA TYR A 221 -4.72 -8.70 11.49
C TYR A 221 -3.21 -8.93 11.67
N LYS A 222 -2.85 -10.01 12.37
CA LYS A 222 -1.48 -10.50 12.44
C LYS A 222 -1.17 -11.33 11.19
N ALA A 223 -0.19 -10.92 10.41
CA ALA A 223 0.40 -11.69 9.32
C ALA A 223 1.73 -12.29 9.79
N PRO A 224 1.79 -13.60 10.11
CA PRO A 224 3.05 -14.25 10.42
C PRO A 224 4.04 -14.13 9.27
N VAL A 225 5.32 -14.21 9.59
CA VAL A 225 6.41 -14.32 8.61
C VAL A 225 7.10 -15.66 8.85
N GLY A 226 6.92 -16.59 7.91
CA GLY A 226 7.45 -17.95 7.98
C GLY A 226 6.43 -19.00 8.42
N SER A 227 6.90 -20.24 8.59
CA SER A 227 6.05 -21.42 8.82
C SER A 227 5.91 -21.84 10.28
N TRP A 228 6.29 -20.96 11.21
CA TRP A 228 6.25 -21.21 12.66
C TRP A 228 4.84 -21.37 13.27
N PRO A 229 3.75 -20.77 12.74
CA PRO A 229 2.42 -20.97 13.32
C PRO A 229 1.97 -22.43 13.25
N LYS A 230 1.13 -22.87 14.18
CA LYS A 230 0.58 -24.25 14.16
C LYS A 230 -0.58 -24.42 13.18
N SER A 231 -1.44 -23.42 13.04
CA SER A 231 -2.63 -23.43 12.18
C SER A 231 -2.24 -23.50 10.70
N SER A 232 -2.90 -24.37 9.92
CA SER A 232 -2.68 -24.50 8.48
C SER A 232 -2.90 -23.18 7.73
N ARG A 233 -3.97 -22.44 8.08
CA ARG A 233 -4.25 -21.11 7.51
C ARG A 233 -3.13 -20.12 7.82
N LEU A 234 -2.68 -20.07 9.08
CA LEU A 234 -1.61 -19.15 9.47
C LEU A 234 -0.25 -19.54 8.87
N LYS A 235 -0.02 -20.83 8.60
CA LYS A 235 1.18 -21.28 7.85
C LYS A 235 1.14 -20.87 6.39
N GLU A 236 -0.03 -20.81 5.77
CA GLU A 236 -0.19 -20.31 4.41
C GLU A 236 0.07 -18.81 4.33
N ILE A 237 -0.63 -18.03 5.17
CA ILE A 237 -0.37 -16.59 5.35
C ILE A 237 1.12 -16.37 5.65
N GLY A 238 1.70 -17.17 6.54
CA GLY A 238 3.10 -17.10 6.93
C GLY A 238 4.10 -17.30 5.78
N ARG A 239 3.81 -18.24 4.88
CA ARG A 239 4.65 -18.48 3.69
C ARG A 239 4.57 -17.31 2.70
N VAL A 240 3.38 -16.81 2.43
CA VAL A 240 3.19 -15.66 1.52
C VAL A 240 3.76 -14.38 2.14
N GLY A 241 3.55 -14.17 3.44
CA GLY A 241 4.11 -13.05 4.21
C GLY A 241 5.64 -13.04 4.21
N LYS A 242 6.28 -14.21 4.30
CA LYS A 242 7.74 -14.34 4.17
C LYS A 242 8.25 -13.90 2.80
N VAL A 243 7.61 -14.35 1.73
CA VAL A 243 7.99 -13.91 0.37
C VAL A 243 7.76 -12.41 0.22
N THR A 244 6.58 -11.92 0.61
CA THR A 244 6.21 -10.50 0.49
C THR A 244 7.21 -9.58 1.21
N LEU A 245 7.57 -9.93 2.46
CA LEU A 245 8.54 -9.14 3.22
C LEU A 245 9.96 -9.26 2.65
N TYR A 246 10.39 -10.46 2.26
CA TYR A 246 11.71 -10.70 1.66
C TYR A 246 11.93 -9.89 0.37
N GLU A 247 10.93 -9.85 -0.49
CA GLU A 247 10.95 -9.08 -1.74
C GLU A 247 10.84 -7.57 -1.49
N ALA A 248 10.23 -7.14 -0.38
CA ALA A 248 10.13 -5.74 -0.01
C ALA A 248 11.45 -5.14 0.55
N VAL A 249 12.38 -5.97 1.06
CA VAL A 249 13.61 -5.47 1.70
C VAL A 249 14.41 -4.58 0.76
N GLU A 250 14.70 -5.06 -0.44
CA GLU A 250 15.53 -4.35 -1.42
C GLU A 250 14.92 -3.03 -1.92
N PRO A 251 13.69 -2.99 -2.47
CA PRO A 251 13.11 -1.77 -3.01
C PRO A 251 12.99 -0.66 -1.96
N TYR A 252 12.70 -1.01 -0.70
CA TYR A 252 12.61 -0.04 0.39
C TYR A 252 13.99 0.45 0.85
N THR A 253 15.02 -0.39 0.75
CA THR A 253 16.36 -0.05 1.20
C THR A 253 17.10 0.81 0.18
N LEU A 254 17.14 0.40 -1.09
CA LEU A 254 18.09 0.97 -2.05
C LEU A 254 17.99 2.50 -2.17
N ALA A 255 16.80 3.04 -2.43
CA ALA A 255 16.63 4.48 -2.59
C ALA A 255 16.78 5.23 -1.27
N LEU A 256 16.15 4.77 -0.19
CA LEU A 256 16.15 5.46 1.10
C LEU A 256 17.56 5.49 1.71
N PHE A 257 18.30 4.38 1.66
CA PHE A 257 19.62 4.30 2.29
C PHE A 257 20.66 5.08 1.49
N THR A 258 20.62 5.03 0.15
CA THR A 258 21.58 5.77 -0.68
C THR A 258 21.30 7.27 -0.70
N ARG A 259 20.02 7.67 -0.81
CA ARG A 259 19.64 9.09 -0.91
C ARG A 259 19.60 9.82 0.44
N VAL A 260 19.28 9.13 1.54
CA VAL A 260 19.06 9.76 2.86
C VAL A 260 20.15 9.38 3.85
N LEU A 261 20.48 8.09 3.98
CA LEU A 261 21.45 7.61 4.97
C LEU A 261 22.91 7.64 4.48
N GLY A 262 23.14 8.02 3.22
CA GLY A 262 24.49 8.18 2.65
C GLY A 262 25.24 6.88 2.38
N TYR A 263 24.53 5.76 2.25
CA TYR A 263 25.14 4.48 1.89
C TYR A 263 25.61 4.52 0.43
N SER A 264 26.71 3.82 0.12
CA SER A 264 27.00 3.47 -1.27
C SER A 264 25.97 2.43 -1.77
N PRO A 265 25.72 2.34 -3.09
CA PRO A 265 24.88 1.28 -3.64
C PRO A 265 25.36 -0.12 -3.26
N GLU A 266 26.67 -0.33 -3.17
CA GLU A 266 27.28 -1.59 -2.76
C GLU A 266 26.99 -1.91 -1.29
N ASP A 267 27.19 -0.95 -0.38
CA ASP A 267 26.90 -1.13 1.05
C ASP A 267 25.40 -1.37 1.29
N ALA A 268 24.52 -0.69 0.53
CA ALA A 268 23.08 -0.89 0.62
C ALA A 268 22.67 -2.31 0.19
N ARG A 269 23.26 -2.86 -0.88
CA ARG A 269 23.02 -4.24 -1.30
C ARG A 269 23.54 -5.26 -0.29
N GLU A 270 24.75 -5.06 0.24
CA GLU A 270 25.28 -5.93 1.30
C GLU A 270 24.38 -5.90 2.55
N TYR A 271 23.83 -4.73 2.88
CA TYR A 271 22.88 -4.59 3.98
C TYR A 271 21.58 -5.37 3.70
N VAL A 272 21.01 -5.25 2.50
CA VAL A 272 19.84 -6.03 2.05
C VAL A 272 20.08 -7.53 2.21
N ASP A 273 21.24 -8.04 1.78
CA ASP A 273 21.59 -9.46 1.89
C ASP A 273 21.61 -9.95 3.34
N LYS A 274 22.14 -9.14 4.26
CA LYS A 274 22.17 -9.46 5.70
C LYS A 274 20.76 -9.54 6.30
N VAL A 275 19.88 -8.61 5.94
CA VAL A 275 18.47 -8.61 6.39
C VAL A 275 17.72 -9.81 5.83
N ARG A 276 17.89 -10.08 4.53
CA ARG A 276 17.30 -11.24 3.85
C ARG A 276 17.77 -12.57 4.46
N ALA A 277 19.04 -12.67 4.87
CA ALA A 277 19.55 -13.86 5.54
C ALA A 277 18.83 -14.15 6.86
N GLU A 278 18.54 -13.13 7.68
CA GLU A 278 17.77 -13.31 8.92
C GLU A 278 16.30 -13.66 8.65
N LEU A 279 15.68 -13.08 7.61
CA LEU A 279 14.32 -13.48 7.20
C LEU A 279 14.25 -14.96 6.77
N LEU A 280 15.33 -15.50 6.23
CA LEU A 280 15.42 -16.90 5.84
C LEU A 280 15.55 -17.83 7.06
N ASP A 281 16.08 -17.35 8.19
CA ASP A 281 16.14 -18.10 9.45
C ASP A 281 14.73 -18.37 10.00
N GLY A 282 14.40 -19.66 10.17
CA GLY A 282 13.10 -20.09 10.66
C GLY A 282 12.93 -20.01 12.18
N SER A 283 13.97 -19.63 12.92
CA SER A 283 13.95 -19.53 14.38
C SER A 283 13.34 -18.23 14.91
N HIS A 284 13.16 -17.23 14.05
CA HIS A 284 12.53 -15.96 14.41
C HIS A 284 11.02 -16.03 14.22
N HIS A 285 10.27 -16.06 15.32
CA HIS A 285 8.81 -16.02 15.30
C HIS A 285 8.32 -14.58 15.23
N ILE A 286 8.37 -14.05 14.00
CA ILE A 286 8.02 -12.68 13.68
C ILE A 286 6.69 -12.59 12.91
N TYR A 287 6.05 -11.43 13.00
CA TYR A 287 4.84 -11.07 12.28
C TYR A 287 4.77 -9.56 12.00
N VAL A 288 3.92 -9.17 11.06
CA VAL A 288 3.59 -7.77 10.75
C VAL A 288 2.09 -7.57 11.02
N LEU A 289 1.71 -6.39 11.51
CA LEU A 289 0.31 -6.01 11.66
C LEU A 289 -0.19 -5.36 10.38
N TYR A 290 -1.36 -5.79 9.93
CA TYR A 290 -2.09 -5.23 8.79
C TYR A 290 -3.38 -4.61 9.30
N HIS A 291 -3.56 -3.34 8.99
CA HIS A 291 -4.69 -2.50 9.37
C HIS A 291 -5.62 -2.35 8.17
N TYR A 292 -6.92 -2.53 8.43
CA TYR A 292 -7.98 -2.27 7.47
C TYR A 292 -8.85 -1.19 8.10
N VAL A 293 -8.47 0.05 7.85
CA VAL A 293 -9.06 1.21 8.48
C VAL A 293 -10.14 1.75 7.56
N TYR A 294 -11.37 1.87 8.04
CA TYR A 294 -12.45 2.43 7.24
C TYR A 294 -13.36 3.35 8.03
N GLY A 295 -13.85 4.38 7.37
CA GLY A 295 -14.68 5.42 7.96
C GLY A 295 -15.74 5.88 6.97
N ARG A 296 -16.88 6.30 7.51
CA ARG A 296 -18.03 6.74 6.73
C ARG A 296 -18.12 8.25 6.74
N ARG A 297 -18.32 8.87 5.58
CA ARG A 297 -18.70 10.29 5.55
C ARG A 297 -20.09 10.44 6.16
N PRO A 298 -20.33 11.40 7.08
CA PRO A 298 -21.67 11.67 7.60
C PRO A 298 -22.69 11.92 6.48
N LEU A 299 -23.95 11.57 6.73
CA LEU A 299 -25.05 12.07 5.90
C LEU A 299 -25.16 13.59 6.09
N GLU A 300 -25.53 14.31 5.04
CA GLU A 300 -25.97 15.70 5.18
C GLU A 300 -27.28 15.71 5.98
N GLY A 301 -27.33 16.54 7.02
CA GLY A 301 -28.47 16.65 7.93
C GLY A 301 -29.61 17.49 7.39
#